data_AF-A0A2V8YY53-F1
#
_entry.id   AF-A0A2V8YY53-F1
#
_cell.length_a   1.000
_cell.length_b   1.000
_cell.length_c   1.000
_cell.angle_alpha   90.00
_cell.angle_beta   90.00
_cell.angle_gamma   90.00
#
_symmetry.space_group_name_H-M   'P 1'
#
loop_
_entity.id
_entity.type
_entity.pdbx_description
1 polymer ?
#
loop_
_entity_poly.entity_id
_entity_poly.type
_entity_poly.pdbx_seq_one_letter_code
_entity_poly.pdbx_strand_id
1 'polypeptide(L)'
;MLGDLGTISASPTTAGSYTFTVGLSDGNTGSLHQTASQQLTLTMKDPGQMTRNDTIATVSNITLLASISPYSDQSTAGPDVDVYSASAAPGSIFQFYVDQTDEFVQPLPNRNSMQPVLEIVDSTGARYQACGGGSSFNLPCVNNLPGASYITGNILNFQVPGTGTVSVTFFMRVSDARGDARPDFIYTFNVFGVN
;
A
#
# COMPACT_ATOMS: atom_id res chain seq x y z
N MET A 1 -1.38 18.30 -22.15
CA MET A 1 -0.77 19.63 -22.37
C MET A 1 0.02 19.98 -21.12
N LEU A 2 1.22 20.56 -21.21
CA LEU A 2 1.87 21.13 -20.02
C LEU A 2 1.10 22.41 -19.65
N GLY A 3 0.59 22.51 -18.42
CA GLY A 3 0.01 23.74 -17.89
C GLY A 3 1.09 24.72 -17.42
N ASP A 4 0.72 25.98 -17.19
CA ASP A 4 1.61 27.10 -16.80
C ASP A 4 2.37 26.90 -15.46
N LEU A 5 2.15 25.78 -14.77
CA LEU A 5 2.86 25.37 -13.54
C LEU A 5 3.78 24.15 -13.74
N GLY A 6 4.09 23.76 -14.99
CA GLY A 6 4.88 22.57 -15.28
C GLY A 6 4.12 21.25 -15.02
N THR A 7 2.80 21.32 -14.89
CA THR A 7 1.94 20.15 -14.64
C THR A 7 1.53 19.47 -15.94
N ILE A 8 1.71 18.16 -16.02
CA ILE A 8 1.15 17.31 -17.07
C ILE A 8 -0.08 16.62 -16.48
N SER A 9 -1.28 16.96 -16.95
CA SER A 9 -2.53 16.32 -16.54
C SER A 9 -3.27 15.77 -17.75
N ALA A 10 -3.60 14.48 -17.71
CA ALA A 10 -4.46 13.76 -18.64
C ALA A 10 -4.74 12.35 -18.06
N SER A 11 -5.78 11.67 -18.57
CA SER A 11 -6.01 10.25 -18.34
C SER A 11 -5.52 9.48 -19.57
N PRO A 12 -4.38 8.78 -19.50
CA PRO A 12 -3.83 8.09 -20.67
C PRO A 12 -4.69 6.89 -21.03
N THR A 13 -5.10 6.80 -22.30
CA THR A 13 -5.99 5.72 -22.78
C THR A 13 -5.23 4.58 -23.46
N THR A 14 -3.91 4.71 -23.60
CA THR A 14 -3.09 3.77 -24.37
C THR A 14 -1.77 3.55 -23.65
N ALA A 15 -1.46 2.28 -23.36
CA ALA A 15 -0.17 1.91 -22.82
C ALA A 15 0.94 2.18 -23.84
N GLY A 16 2.13 2.53 -23.36
CA GLY A 16 3.28 2.83 -24.21
C GLY A 16 4.29 3.73 -23.52
N SER A 17 5.44 3.87 -24.17
CA SER A 17 6.46 4.84 -23.78
C SER A 17 6.33 6.08 -24.65
N TYR A 18 6.14 7.22 -23.99
CA TYR A 18 5.99 8.52 -24.61
C TYR A 18 7.19 9.36 -24.25
N THR A 19 7.95 9.79 -25.25
CA THR A 19 9.06 10.72 -25.03
C THR A 19 8.57 12.15 -25.14
N PHE A 20 9.09 13.01 -24.28
CA PHE A 20 8.85 14.44 -24.32
C PHE A 20 10.15 15.17 -24.00
N THR A 21 10.31 16.37 -24.54
CA THR A 21 11.50 17.20 -24.28
C THR A 21 11.12 18.32 -23.34
N VAL A 22 11.81 18.41 -22.20
CA VAL A 22 11.73 19.56 -21.31
C VAL A 22 12.77 20.56 -21.78
N GLY A 23 12.31 21.76 -22.14
CA GLY A 23 13.16 22.90 -22.44
C GLY A 23 13.16 23.87 -21.26
N LEU A 24 14.34 24.34 -20.88
CA LEU A 24 14.53 25.42 -19.92
C LEU A 24 15.21 26.59 -20.64
N SER A 25 14.77 27.79 -20.31
CA SER A 25 15.27 29.05 -20.87
C SER A 25 15.38 30.04 -19.73
N ASP A 26 16.53 30.69 -19.59
CA ASP A 26 16.69 31.72 -18.58
C ASP A 26 16.03 33.05 -19.03
N GLY A 27 15.86 33.97 -18.09
CA GLY A 27 15.27 35.28 -18.37
C GLY A 27 16.22 36.28 -19.04
N ASN A 28 17.47 35.88 -19.33
CA ASN A 28 18.46 36.79 -19.91
C ASN A 28 18.17 37.00 -21.41
N THR A 29 18.62 38.11 -21.97
CA THR A 29 18.45 38.41 -23.40
C THR A 29 19.79 38.56 -24.11
N GLY A 30 19.84 38.31 -25.42
CA GLY A 30 21.04 38.51 -26.24
C GLY A 30 22.09 37.40 -26.05
N SER A 31 23.37 37.75 -26.08
CA SER A 31 24.48 36.77 -26.05
C SER A 31 24.67 36.06 -24.71
N LEU A 32 23.98 36.52 -23.66
CA LEU A 32 24.00 35.89 -22.33
C LEU A 32 22.80 34.95 -22.13
N HIS A 33 21.91 34.83 -23.12
CA HIS A 33 20.74 33.95 -23.04
C HIS A 33 21.18 32.48 -23.02
N GLN A 34 20.71 31.74 -22.02
CA GLN A 34 21.01 30.33 -21.87
C GLN A 34 19.75 29.48 -22.04
N THR A 35 19.89 28.40 -22.80
CA THR A 35 18.86 27.38 -22.96
C THR A 35 19.43 26.00 -22.69
N ALA A 36 18.67 25.16 -22.02
CA ALA A 36 18.97 23.74 -21.85
C ALA A 36 17.76 22.91 -22.28
N SER A 37 17.99 21.68 -22.72
CA SER A 37 16.89 20.76 -23.04
C SER A 37 17.27 19.34 -22.69
N GLN A 38 16.31 18.58 -22.17
CA GLN A 38 16.46 17.17 -21.83
C GLN A 38 15.26 16.39 -22.33
N GLN A 39 15.50 15.30 -23.05
CA GLN A 39 14.46 14.33 -23.36
C GLN A 39 14.21 13.45 -22.13
N LEU A 40 12.95 13.32 -21.77
CA LEU A 40 12.44 12.44 -20.72
C LEU A 40 11.44 11.46 -21.33
N THR A 41 11.25 10.33 -20.65
CA THR A 41 10.31 9.29 -21.07
C THR A 41 9.26 9.10 -19.99
N LEU A 42 7.98 9.16 -20.37
CA LEU A 42 6.85 8.71 -19.57
C LEU A 42 6.46 7.31 -20.04
N THR A 43 6.46 6.34 -19.14
CA THR A 43 5.96 5.00 -19.46
C THR A 43 4.57 4.83 -18.85
N MET A 44 3.57 4.68 -19.72
CA MET A 44 2.23 4.27 -19.33
C MET A 44 2.13 2.75 -19.47
N LYS A 45 1.83 2.05 -18.38
CA LYS A 45 1.56 0.61 -18.42
C LYS A 45 0.07 0.36 -18.63
N ASP A 46 -0.26 -0.70 -19.37
CA ASP A 46 -1.62 -1.21 -19.41
C ASP A 46 -1.96 -1.80 -18.04
N PRO A 47 -3.11 -1.48 -17.42
CA PRO A 47 -3.55 -2.14 -16.21
C PRO A 47 -3.55 -3.68 -16.32
N GLY A 48 -3.81 -4.25 -17.50
CA GLY A 48 -3.74 -5.69 -17.76
C GLY A 48 -2.32 -6.26 -17.94
N GLN A 49 -1.30 -5.40 -17.99
CA GLN A 49 0.12 -5.78 -17.98
C GLN A 49 0.79 -5.52 -16.63
N MET A 50 0.08 -4.88 -15.69
CA MET A 50 0.51 -4.82 -14.30
C MET A 50 0.19 -6.16 -13.66
N THR A 51 1.24 -6.95 -13.40
CA THR A 51 1.13 -8.16 -12.61
C THR A 51 0.93 -7.80 -11.14
N ARG A 52 0.33 -8.70 -10.36
CA ARG A 52 0.24 -8.54 -8.91
C ARG A 52 1.63 -8.28 -8.31
N ASN A 53 1.67 -7.42 -7.31
CA ASN A 53 2.87 -7.19 -6.51
C ASN A 53 3.00 -8.24 -5.40
N ASP A 54 3.05 -9.53 -5.77
CA ASP A 54 3.02 -10.66 -4.83
C ASP A 54 4.36 -10.88 -4.09
N THR A 55 5.31 -9.96 -4.20
CA THR A 55 6.61 -10.09 -3.53
C THR A 55 6.47 -9.68 -2.07
N ILE A 56 6.84 -10.56 -1.14
CA ILE A 56 6.84 -10.24 0.29
C ILE A 56 7.88 -9.15 0.57
N ALA A 57 7.42 -8.00 1.05
CA ALA A 57 8.29 -6.90 1.45
C ALA A 57 8.65 -6.98 2.93
N THR A 58 9.93 -6.81 3.28
CA THR A 58 10.35 -6.75 4.69
C THR A 58 10.20 -5.33 5.23
N VAL A 59 9.57 -5.17 6.39
CA VAL A 59 9.29 -3.88 7.02
C VAL A 59 9.75 -3.85 8.48
N SER A 60 10.03 -2.64 8.94
CA SER A 60 10.28 -2.28 10.34
C SER A 60 9.40 -1.07 10.69
N ASN A 61 9.82 -0.18 11.60
CA ASN A 61 9.07 1.06 11.87
C ASN A 61 8.99 1.92 10.61
N ILE A 62 7.82 1.98 9.98
CA ILE A 62 7.61 2.61 8.67
C ILE A 62 6.22 3.22 8.54
N THR A 63 6.14 4.29 7.75
CA THR A 63 4.93 4.82 7.15
C THR A 63 5.11 4.78 5.65
N LEU A 64 4.21 4.14 4.93
CA LEU A 64 4.25 4.07 3.47
C LEU A 64 2.88 4.26 2.85
N LEU A 65 2.89 4.80 1.64
CA LEU A 65 1.76 4.76 0.71
C LEU A 65 1.97 3.53 -0.20
N ALA A 66 1.01 2.61 -0.18
CA ALA A 66 0.99 1.41 -1.00
C ALA A 66 -0.26 1.37 -1.86
N SER A 67 -0.28 0.45 -2.81
CA SER A 67 -1.40 0.26 -3.73
C SER A 67 -1.78 -1.21 -3.79
N ILE A 68 -3.06 -1.50 -3.58
CA ILE A 68 -3.62 -2.82 -3.85
C ILE A 68 -4.16 -2.82 -5.28
N SER A 69 -3.66 -3.75 -6.09
CA SER A 69 -4.04 -3.90 -7.49
C SER A 69 -5.24 -4.85 -7.59
N PRO A 70 -5.88 -5.01 -8.76
CA PRO A 70 -7.20 -5.61 -8.80
C PRO A 70 -7.24 -7.14 -8.70
N TYR A 71 -8.39 -7.64 -8.26
CA TYR A 71 -8.77 -9.05 -8.16
C TYR A 71 -8.66 -9.83 -9.48
N SER A 72 -8.90 -9.19 -10.64
CA SER A 72 -9.10 -9.88 -11.91
C SER A 72 -7.82 -9.95 -12.77
N ASP A 73 -6.82 -10.68 -12.33
CA ASP A 73 -5.87 -11.30 -13.26
C ASP A 73 -6.38 -12.72 -13.61
N GLN A 74 -5.99 -13.26 -14.77
CA GLN A 74 -6.40 -14.62 -15.16
C GLN A 74 -5.61 -15.71 -14.42
N SER A 75 -4.70 -15.35 -13.50
CA SER A 75 -3.69 -16.23 -12.93
C SER A 75 -4.06 -16.79 -11.55
N THR A 76 -4.93 -16.15 -10.77
CA THR A 76 -5.37 -16.68 -9.46
C THR A 76 -6.80 -16.27 -9.08
N ALA A 77 -7.62 -17.24 -8.66
CA ALA A 77 -8.95 -16.99 -8.11
C ALA A 77 -8.83 -16.45 -6.67
N GLY A 78 -9.05 -15.15 -6.47
CA GLY A 78 -9.04 -14.52 -5.14
C GLY A 78 -8.68 -13.04 -5.18
N PRO A 79 -8.94 -12.27 -4.10
CA PRO A 79 -8.54 -10.86 -4.03
C PRO A 79 -7.02 -10.70 -4.10
N ASP A 80 -6.58 -9.53 -4.57
CA ASP A 80 -5.18 -9.14 -4.43
C ASP A 80 -4.82 -8.98 -2.95
N VAL A 81 -3.57 -9.31 -2.59
CA VAL A 81 -3.10 -9.24 -1.21
C VAL A 81 -1.66 -8.76 -1.21
N ASP A 82 -1.41 -7.60 -0.60
CA ASP A 82 -0.06 -7.17 -0.31
C ASP A 82 0.44 -7.86 0.96
N VAL A 83 1.64 -8.43 0.90
CA VAL A 83 2.23 -9.16 2.02
C VAL A 83 3.52 -8.47 2.48
N TYR A 84 3.54 -8.12 3.76
CA TYR A 84 4.71 -7.58 4.44
C TYR A 84 5.20 -8.55 5.49
N SER A 85 6.50 -8.59 5.76
CA SER A 85 7.11 -9.42 6.80
C SER A 85 7.86 -8.56 7.81
N ALA A 86 7.82 -8.96 9.08
CA ALA A 86 8.62 -8.38 10.14
C ALA A 86 9.03 -9.47 11.14
N SER A 87 10.08 -9.20 11.91
CA SER A 87 10.60 -10.13 12.91
C SER A 87 10.95 -9.39 14.20
N ALA A 88 10.58 -9.97 15.35
CA ALA A 88 10.92 -9.42 16.66
C ALA A 88 10.93 -10.49 17.75
N ALA A 89 11.49 -10.18 18.92
CA ALA A 89 11.50 -11.10 20.05
C ALA A 89 10.09 -11.31 20.64
N PRO A 90 9.79 -12.49 21.20
CA PRO A 90 8.53 -12.75 21.89
C PRO A 90 8.25 -11.72 22.98
N GLY A 91 7.00 -11.27 23.08
CA GLY A 91 6.55 -10.26 24.03
C GLY A 91 6.60 -8.82 23.50
N SER A 92 7.35 -8.54 22.43
CA SER A 92 7.37 -7.22 21.77
C SER A 92 5.97 -6.84 21.29
N ILE A 93 5.64 -5.55 21.31
CA ILE A 93 4.32 -5.06 20.89
C ILE A 93 4.46 -4.24 19.62
N PHE A 94 3.71 -4.60 18.59
CA PHE A 94 3.58 -3.86 17.36
C PHE A 94 2.20 -3.26 17.25
N GLN A 95 2.12 -2.02 16.79
CA GLN A 95 0.92 -1.39 16.31
C GLN A 95 1.00 -1.30 14.78
N PHE A 96 -0.04 -1.81 14.13
CA PHE A 96 -0.21 -1.72 12.68
C PHE A 96 -1.42 -0.86 12.40
N TYR A 97 -1.32 0.00 11.40
CA TYR A 97 -2.44 0.79 10.92
C TYR A 97 -2.55 0.71 9.41
N VAL A 98 -3.76 0.47 8.92
CA VAL A 98 -4.07 0.47 7.49
C VAL A 98 -5.30 1.34 7.24
N ASP A 99 -5.22 2.27 6.29
CA ASP A 99 -6.37 3.11 5.95
C ASP A 99 -6.41 3.47 4.48
N GLN A 100 -7.61 3.72 3.97
CA GLN A 100 -7.79 4.27 2.64
C GLN A 100 -7.15 5.66 2.55
N THR A 101 -6.65 6.04 1.37
CA THR A 101 -6.23 7.42 1.14
C THR A 101 -7.35 8.26 0.54
N ASP A 102 -7.48 9.49 1.03
CA ASP A 102 -8.38 10.50 0.47
C ASP A 102 -7.74 11.28 -0.70
N GLU A 103 -6.49 11.00 -1.09
CA GLU A 103 -5.77 11.78 -2.12
C GLU A 103 -6.03 11.28 -3.56
N PHE A 104 -6.42 10.02 -3.75
CA PHE A 104 -6.74 9.44 -5.06
C PHE A 104 -8.21 9.03 -5.15
N VAL A 105 -9.10 9.94 -4.74
CA VAL A 105 -10.55 9.75 -4.90
C VAL A 105 -10.86 9.63 -6.39
N GLN A 106 -11.42 8.48 -6.78
CA GLN A 106 -12.09 8.28 -8.06
C GLN A 106 -12.92 9.53 -8.43
N PRO A 107 -12.84 10.05 -9.68
CA PRO A 107 -13.68 11.16 -10.09
C PRO A 107 -15.18 10.79 -9.91
N LEU A 108 -15.97 11.75 -9.45
CA LEU A 108 -17.42 11.60 -9.26
C LEU A 108 -18.07 11.09 -10.55
N PRO A 109 -19.10 10.22 -10.46
CA PRO A 109 -19.89 9.86 -9.27
C PRO A 109 -19.38 8.65 -8.48
N ASN A 110 -18.33 7.98 -8.96
CA ASN A 110 -17.91 6.66 -8.47
C ASN A 110 -16.90 6.77 -7.33
N ARG A 111 -17.17 7.54 -6.27
CA ARG A 111 -16.33 7.50 -5.06
C ARG A 111 -16.42 6.11 -4.46
N ASN A 112 -15.48 5.25 -4.83
CA ASN A 112 -15.19 4.04 -4.12
C ASN A 112 -13.83 4.21 -3.47
N SER A 113 -13.74 3.85 -2.21
CA SER A 113 -12.54 3.94 -1.39
C SER A 113 -12.31 2.58 -0.76
N MET A 114 -11.05 2.17 -0.61
CA MET A 114 -10.70 0.83 -0.12
C MET A 114 -11.42 0.50 1.20
N GLN A 115 -11.88 -0.73 1.34
CA GLN A 115 -12.28 -1.27 2.63
C GLN A 115 -11.12 -2.14 3.15
N PRO A 116 -10.13 -1.54 3.83
CA PRO A 116 -8.90 -2.25 4.14
C PRO A 116 -9.15 -3.34 5.19
N VAL A 117 -8.70 -4.54 4.85
CA VAL A 117 -8.58 -5.68 5.76
C VAL A 117 -7.10 -5.95 5.96
N LEU A 118 -6.65 -5.82 7.21
CA LEU A 118 -5.33 -6.20 7.66
C LEU A 118 -5.44 -7.48 8.47
N GLU A 119 -4.63 -8.47 8.12
CA GLU A 119 -4.46 -9.72 8.89
C GLU A 119 -3.01 -9.93 9.29
N ILE A 120 -2.77 -10.52 10.46
CA ILE A 120 -1.44 -10.96 10.89
C ILE A 120 -1.41 -12.48 10.99
N VAL A 121 -0.51 -13.10 10.23
CA VAL A 121 -0.40 -14.54 10.07
C VAL A 121 1.03 -15.04 10.26
N ASP A 122 1.17 -16.33 10.52
CA ASP A 122 2.45 -17.02 10.53
C ASP A 122 2.91 -17.42 9.11
N SER A 123 4.04 -18.11 9.00
CA SER A 123 4.60 -18.57 7.72
C SER A 123 3.74 -19.61 6.98
N THR A 124 2.80 -20.26 7.67
CA THR A 124 1.83 -21.17 7.05
C THR A 124 0.57 -20.44 6.57
N GLY A 125 0.44 -19.16 6.91
CA GLY A 125 -0.75 -18.37 6.64
C GLY A 125 -1.84 -18.52 7.71
N ALA A 126 -1.55 -19.17 8.84
CA ALA A 126 -2.50 -19.27 9.95
C ALA A 126 -2.54 -17.94 10.72
N ARG A 127 -3.75 -17.44 10.97
CA ARG A 127 -3.96 -16.17 11.67
C ARG A 127 -3.63 -16.29 13.15
N TYR A 128 -2.88 -15.31 13.66
CA TYR A 128 -2.59 -15.23 15.09
C TYR A 128 -3.83 -14.88 15.92
N GLN A 129 -3.85 -15.35 17.17
CA GLN A 129 -4.77 -14.91 18.24
C GLN A 129 -4.01 -14.13 19.31
N ALA A 130 -3.18 -13.18 18.88
CA ALA A 130 -2.29 -12.42 19.74
C ALA A 130 -2.47 -10.91 19.57
N CYS A 131 -3.68 -10.49 19.15
CA CYS A 131 -4.03 -9.09 19.02
C CYS A 131 -4.91 -8.63 20.18
N GLY A 132 -4.91 -7.33 20.48
CA GLY A 132 -5.68 -6.80 21.59
C GLY A 132 -5.21 -5.44 22.08
N GLY A 133 -5.28 -5.24 23.38
CA GLY A 133 -4.93 -3.98 24.05
C GLY A 133 -5.00 -4.09 25.56
N GLY A 134 -4.33 -3.17 26.26
CA GLY A 134 -4.19 -3.25 27.71
C GLY A 134 -3.34 -4.45 28.14
N SER A 135 -3.90 -5.32 28.98
CA SER A 135 -3.20 -6.49 29.53
C SER A 135 -3.56 -7.82 28.85
N SER A 136 -4.30 -7.80 27.73
CA SER A 136 -4.75 -9.03 27.06
C SER A 136 -4.57 -8.95 25.54
N PHE A 137 -3.90 -9.96 25.00
CA PHE A 137 -3.64 -10.17 23.58
C PHE A 137 -4.14 -11.57 23.19
N ASN A 138 -5.46 -11.73 23.10
CA ASN A 138 -6.13 -12.99 22.80
C ASN A 138 -7.18 -12.88 21.69
N LEU A 139 -7.26 -11.73 21.01
CA LEU A 139 -8.16 -11.51 19.89
C LEU A 139 -7.52 -11.98 18.59
N PRO A 140 -8.34 -12.42 17.61
CA PRO A 140 -7.84 -12.73 16.28
C PRO A 140 -7.22 -11.48 15.66
N CYS A 141 -6.05 -11.66 15.03
CA CYS A 141 -5.31 -10.59 14.38
C CYS A 141 -5.86 -10.28 12.99
N VAL A 142 -7.04 -9.69 12.97
CA VAL A 142 -7.70 -9.19 11.77
C VAL A 142 -8.70 -8.11 12.16
N ASN A 143 -8.77 -7.04 11.37
CA ASN A 143 -9.80 -6.02 11.53
C ASN A 143 -11.06 -6.36 10.72
N ASN A 144 -12.18 -5.73 11.08
CA ASN A 144 -13.42 -5.76 10.29
C ASN A 144 -14.03 -7.16 10.05
N LEU A 145 -13.76 -8.16 10.91
CA LEU A 145 -14.50 -9.43 10.90
C LEU A 145 -15.96 -9.27 11.39
N PRO A 146 -16.94 -9.98 10.82
CA PRO A 146 -18.33 -9.98 11.32
C PRO A 146 -18.52 -10.86 12.58
N GLY A 147 -19.13 -10.32 13.67
CA GLY A 147 -19.56 -11.08 14.87
C GLY A 147 -19.00 -10.64 16.25
N ALA A 148 -19.44 -9.50 16.76
CA ALA A 148 -19.49 -9.12 18.19
C ALA A 148 -18.24 -9.03 19.11
N SER A 149 -17.02 -9.45 18.74
CA SER A 149 -15.83 -9.29 19.63
C SER A 149 -14.57 -8.78 18.95
N TYR A 150 -14.70 -7.95 17.92
CA TYR A 150 -13.60 -7.68 16.98
C TYR A 150 -13.04 -6.26 17.05
N ILE A 151 -11.82 -6.14 16.54
CA ILE A 151 -11.16 -4.86 16.36
C ILE A 151 -11.85 -4.14 15.19
N THR A 152 -12.79 -3.25 15.51
CA THR A 152 -13.63 -2.51 14.56
C THR A 152 -12.91 -1.28 13.97
N GLY A 153 -11.58 -1.30 13.96
CA GLY A 153 -10.76 -0.16 13.60
C GLY A 153 -9.65 -0.53 12.65
N ASN A 154 -9.07 0.51 12.06
CA ASN A 154 -7.95 0.44 11.14
C ASN A 154 -6.61 0.15 11.84
N ILE A 155 -6.62 -0.12 13.14
CA ILE A 155 -5.44 -0.32 13.98
C ILE A 155 -5.47 -1.72 14.60
N LEU A 156 -4.39 -2.48 14.51
CA LEU A 156 -4.15 -3.71 15.26
C LEU A 156 -2.96 -3.53 16.19
N ASN A 157 -3.12 -3.81 17.49
CA ASN A 157 -1.96 -4.04 18.36
C ASN A 157 -1.75 -5.54 18.50
N PHE A 158 -0.51 -5.98 18.27
CA PHE A 158 -0.08 -7.36 18.21
C PHE A 158 1.06 -7.57 19.19
N GLN A 159 0.93 -8.58 20.04
CA GLN A 159 2.04 -9.06 20.85
C GLN A 159 2.69 -10.25 20.15
N VAL A 160 3.99 -10.18 19.92
CA VAL A 160 4.74 -11.26 19.29
C VAL A 160 4.65 -12.51 20.18
N PRO A 161 4.09 -13.62 19.70
CA PRO A 161 3.84 -14.80 20.54
C PRO A 161 5.12 -15.57 20.82
N GLY A 162 5.08 -16.39 21.87
CA GLY A 162 6.16 -17.30 22.26
C GLY A 162 6.86 -16.86 23.55
N THR A 163 8.00 -17.50 23.82
CA THR A 163 8.82 -17.25 25.00
C THR A 163 10.30 -17.27 24.62
N GLY A 164 11.14 -16.52 25.33
CA GLY A 164 12.58 -16.48 25.10
C GLY A 164 13.01 -15.28 24.24
N THR A 165 14.18 -15.39 23.61
CA THR A 165 14.85 -14.26 22.94
C THR A 165 14.99 -14.43 21.42
N VAL A 166 14.62 -15.60 20.88
CA VAL A 166 14.72 -15.87 19.44
C VAL A 166 13.61 -15.14 18.71
N SER A 167 13.97 -14.33 17.72
CA SER A 167 12.99 -13.56 16.95
C SER A 167 12.02 -14.46 16.19
N VAL A 168 10.75 -14.07 16.22
CA VAL A 168 9.65 -14.69 15.47
C VAL A 168 9.35 -13.82 14.27
N THR A 169 9.33 -14.43 13.08
CA THR A 169 8.88 -13.78 11.85
C THR A 169 7.39 -13.97 11.69
N PHE A 170 6.69 -12.88 11.38
CA PHE A 170 5.26 -12.84 11.13
C PHE A 170 4.99 -12.00 9.88
N PHE A 171 3.78 -12.15 9.34
CA PHE A 171 3.40 -11.54 8.07
C PHE A 171 2.11 -10.73 8.23
N MET A 172 2.11 -9.52 7.67
CA MET A 172 0.94 -8.66 7.56
C MET A 172 0.39 -8.79 6.15
N ARG A 173 -0.90 -9.12 6.03
CA ARG A 173 -1.61 -9.22 4.77
C ARG A 173 -2.61 -8.10 4.68
N VAL A 174 -2.52 -7.26 3.66
CA VAL A 174 -3.46 -6.19 3.37
C VAL A 174 -4.30 -6.56 2.16
N SER A 175 -5.61 -6.47 2.29
CA SER A 175 -6.58 -6.78 1.23
C SER A 175 -7.75 -5.80 1.23
N ASP A 176 -8.55 -5.78 0.16
CA ASP A 176 -9.82 -5.05 0.11
C ASP A 176 -10.98 -6.02 0.38
N ALA A 177 -11.84 -5.69 1.35
CA ALA A 177 -12.94 -6.55 1.79
C ALA A 177 -13.94 -6.91 0.67
N ARG A 178 -14.09 -6.02 -0.32
CA ARG A 178 -15.03 -6.21 -1.45
C ARG A 178 -14.37 -6.91 -2.63
N GLY A 179 -13.04 -6.93 -2.69
CA GLY A 179 -12.28 -7.43 -3.82
C GLY A 179 -12.48 -6.61 -5.10
N ASP A 180 -12.86 -5.34 -4.98
CA ASP A 180 -13.29 -4.50 -6.10
C ASP A 180 -12.32 -3.34 -6.41
N ALA A 181 -11.04 -3.50 -6.08
CA ALA A 181 -9.97 -2.49 -6.14
C ALA A 181 -9.62 -1.95 -7.54
N ARG A 182 -10.61 -1.44 -8.29
CA ARG A 182 -10.45 -0.89 -9.65
C ARG A 182 -10.79 0.59 -9.75
N PRO A 183 -9.92 1.38 -10.43
CA PRO A 183 -8.46 1.21 -10.54
C PRO A 183 -7.79 1.18 -9.16
N ASP A 184 -6.51 0.78 -9.11
CA ASP A 184 -5.73 0.52 -7.89
C ASP A 184 -6.09 1.45 -6.74
N PHE A 185 -6.48 0.88 -5.60
CA PHE A 185 -6.68 1.69 -4.40
C PHE A 185 -5.34 1.97 -3.75
N ILE A 186 -5.09 3.24 -3.45
CA ILE A 186 -3.96 3.64 -2.63
C ILE A 186 -4.39 3.64 -1.17
N TYR A 187 -3.56 3.02 -0.33
CA TYR A 187 -3.76 2.97 1.12
C TYR A 187 -2.49 3.41 1.86
N THR A 188 -2.70 3.92 3.07
CA THR A 188 -1.62 4.19 4.02
C THR A 188 -1.39 2.95 4.86
N PHE A 189 -0.13 2.56 5.03
CA PHE A 189 0.27 1.51 5.94
C PHE A 189 1.33 2.00 6.90
N ASN A 190 1.07 1.83 8.19
CA ASN A 190 2.00 2.15 9.25
C ASN A 190 2.33 0.92 10.09
N VAL A 191 3.59 0.83 10.49
CA VAL A 191 4.10 -0.16 11.43
C VAL A 191 4.87 0.58 12.51
N PHE A 192 4.49 0.38 13.77
CA PHE A 192 5.17 0.93 14.93
C PHE A 192 5.44 -0.20 15.93
N GLY A 193 6.68 -0.65 16.02
CA GLY A 193 7.14 -1.56 17.05
C GLY A 193 7.65 -0.81 18.28
N VAL A 194 7.22 -1.26 19.45
CA VAL A 194 7.85 -0.97 20.73
C VAL A 194 8.63 -2.23 21.13
N ASN A 195 9.96 -2.13 21.09
CA ASN A 195 10.86 -3.16 21.64
C ASN A 195 10.92 -3.05 23.16
#